data_AF-A0A6J6ESK2-F1
#
_entry.id   AF-A0A6J6ESK2-F1
#
_cell.length_a   1.000
_cell.length_b   1.000
_cell.length_c   1.000
_cell.angle_alpha   90.00
_cell.angle_beta   90.00
_cell.angle_gamma   90.00
#
_symmetry.space_group_name_H-M   'P 1'
#
loop_
_entity.id
_entity.type
_entity.pdbx_description
1 polymer ?
#
loop_
_entity_poly.entity_id
_entity_poly.type
_entity_poly.pdbx_seq_one_letter_code
_entity_poly.pdbx_strand_id
1 'polypeptide(L)'
;MDKHVVELEALPLRFSPPDGWRKPDPLFISLHQGEAFADDWMPYPEAPAIPPSWPWWEENGTSWYRFFRERAPLPTRALGNWFSLAALGLFMFAVSPFALPGWYIAVGGVASLVLLALGIRGVIRAMKRQATGPLEPLDAIRAWAQKRRDEYFAQAYAAVRREGPQETSLEAFIAWQEAAWWDENSATAENS
;
A
#
# COMPACT_ATOMS: atom_id res chain seq x y z
N MET A 1 6.28 -12.37 23.36
CA MET A 1 5.93 -11.65 22.12
C MET A 1 6.18 -12.62 20.99
N ASP A 2 5.16 -12.92 20.17
CA ASP A 2 5.38 -13.64 18.92
C ASP A 2 6.41 -12.86 18.10
N LYS A 3 7.52 -13.51 17.76
CA LYS A 3 8.56 -12.92 16.90
C LYS A 3 7.87 -12.53 15.59
N HIS A 4 7.74 -11.24 15.30
CA HIS A 4 7.27 -10.77 14.00
C HIS A 4 8.34 -11.14 12.96
N VAL A 5 8.20 -12.33 12.36
CA VAL A 5 9.06 -12.75 11.26
C VAL A 5 8.70 -11.91 10.04
N VAL A 6 9.61 -11.03 9.64
CA VAL A 6 9.45 -10.20 8.44
C VAL A 6 10.13 -10.90 7.27
N GLU A 7 9.33 -11.36 6.32
CA GLU A 7 9.84 -11.89 5.05
C GLU A 7 10.27 -10.73 4.13
N LEU A 8 11.56 -10.35 4.18
CA LEU A 8 12.12 -9.27 3.35
C LEU A 8 11.90 -9.49 1.85
N GLU A 9 11.93 -10.74 1.40
CA GLU A 9 11.70 -11.11 0.01
C GLU A 9 10.26 -10.80 -0.45
N ALA A 10 9.29 -10.75 0.47
CA ALA A 10 7.89 -10.43 0.17
C ALA A 10 7.61 -8.92 0.11
N LEU A 11 8.55 -8.07 0.55
CA LEU A 11 8.39 -6.62 0.53
C LEU A 11 8.56 -6.06 -0.89
N PRO A 12 7.84 -4.98 -1.26
CA PRO A 12 7.91 -4.42 -2.61
C PRO A 12 9.25 -3.74 -2.92
N LEU A 13 9.91 -3.15 -1.93
CA LEU A 13 11.21 -2.51 -2.07
C LEU A 13 12.27 -3.26 -1.25
N ARG A 14 13.45 -3.38 -1.84
CA ARG A 14 14.67 -3.83 -1.18
C ARG A 14 15.38 -2.60 -0.63
N PHE A 15 15.78 -2.67 0.64
CA PHE A 15 16.62 -1.65 1.25
C PHE A 15 18.08 -1.86 0.85
N SER A 16 18.73 -0.80 0.39
CA SER A 16 20.13 -0.78 -0.03
C SER A 16 20.90 0.17 0.87
N PRO A 17 21.53 -0.31 1.97
CA PRO A 17 22.35 0.54 2.81
C PRO A 17 23.66 0.93 2.09
N PRO A 18 24.21 2.13 2.34
CA PRO A 18 25.54 2.50 1.86
C PRO A 18 26.64 1.52 2.27
N ASP A 19 27.70 1.46 1.48
CA ASP A 19 28.84 0.59 1.76
C ASP A 19 29.45 0.91 3.14
N GLY A 20 29.75 -0.15 3.89
CA GLY A 20 30.29 -0.03 5.25
C GLY A 20 29.23 0.20 6.33
N TRP A 21 27.96 0.32 5.97
CA TRP A 21 26.89 0.41 6.96
C TRP A 21 26.55 -0.95 7.58
N ARG A 22 26.10 -0.93 8.84
CA ARG A 22 25.46 -2.07 9.49
C ARG A 22 24.17 -2.46 8.75
N LYS A 23 23.80 -3.74 8.85
CA LYS A 23 22.50 -4.20 8.35
C LYS A 23 21.43 -3.89 9.41
N PRO A 24 20.38 -3.12 9.09
CA PRO A 24 19.31 -2.89 10.04
C PRO A 24 18.45 -4.14 10.25
N ASP A 25 17.71 -4.12 11.35
CA ASP A 25 16.66 -5.10 11.66
C ASP A 25 15.62 -5.18 10.51
N PRO A 26 15.15 -6.39 10.15
CA PRO A 26 14.13 -6.56 9.12
C PRO A 26 12.84 -5.73 9.34
N LEU A 27 12.49 -5.47 10.61
CA LEU A 27 11.33 -4.69 10.97
C LEU A 27 11.49 -3.21 10.59
N PHE A 28 12.67 -2.64 10.77
CA PHE A 28 12.99 -1.30 10.26
C PHE A 28 12.77 -1.25 8.75
N ILE A 29 13.34 -2.20 8.00
CA ILE A 29 13.20 -2.26 6.54
C ILE A 29 11.73 -2.36 6.13
N SER A 30 10.91 -3.12 6.87
CA SER A 30 9.49 -3.28 6.59
C SER A 30 8.64 -2.05 6.90
N LEU A 31 8.97 -1.27 7.94
CA LEU A 31 8.15 -0.15 8.39
C LEU A 31 8.51 1.16 7.69
N HIS A 32 9.71 1.27 7.12
CA HIS A 32 10.22 2.48 6.47
C HIS A 32 10.21 2.41 4.93
N GLN A 33 9.51 1.44 4.33
CA GLN A 33 9.50 1.20 2.88
C GLN A 33 9.24 2.47 2.06
N GLY A 34 10.21 2.81 1.21
CA GLY A 34 10.13 3.94 0.27
C GLY A 34 10.41 5.31 0.90
N GLU A 35 10.72 5.39 2.20
CA GLU A 35 11.06 6.65 2.87
C GLU A 35 12.36 7.24 2.32
N ALA A 36 12.36 8.54 2.02
CA ALA A 36 13.58 9.25 1.66
C ALA A 36 14.25 9.74 2.95
N PHE A 37 15.50 9.32 3.17
CA PHE A 37 16.29 9.83 4.28
C PHE A 37 17.03 11.09 3.84
N ALA A 38 17.24 12.01 4.78
CA ALA A 38 17.99 13.24 4.54
C ALA A 38 19.47 12.93 4.24
N ASP A 39 20.15 13.83 3.52
CA ASP A 39 21.56 13.65 3.15
C ASP A 39 22.51 13.63 4.37
N ASP A 40 22.08 14.20 5.50
CA ASP A 40 22.78 14.22 6.78
C ASP A 40 22.25 13.18 7.78
N TRP A 41 21.32 12.32 7.35
CA TRP A 41 20.74 11.31 8.22
C TRP A 41 21.78 10.26 8.63
N MET A 42 21.82 9.95 9.92
CA MET A 42 22.80 9.02 10.47
C MET A 42 22.12 8.08 11.47
N PRO A 43 21.98 6.77 11.18
CA PRO A 43 21.26 5.85 12.06
C PRO A 43 22.04 5.49 13.34
N TYR A 44 23.38 5.61 13.32
CA TYR A 44 24.24 5.38 14.47
C TYR A 44 25.51 6.24 14.40
N PRO A 45 26.14 6.61 15.53
CA PRO A 45 27.20 7.63 15.59
C PRO A 45 28.43 7.41 14.70
N GLU A 46 28.70 6.18 14.30
CA GLU A 46 29.89 5.78 13.52
C GLU A 46 29.55 5.46 12.06
N ALA A 47 28.33 5.74 11.61
CA ALA A 47 27.94 5.40 10.23
C ALA A 47 28.77 6.21 9.22
N PRO A 48 29.35 5.54 8.20
CA PRO A 48 30.01 6.23 7.10
C PRO A 48 29.10 7.28 6.44
N ALA A 49 29.69 8.35 5.91
CA ALA A 49 28.92 9.40 5.23
C ALA A 49 28.14 8.85 4.02
N ILE A 50 26.92 9.34 3.82
CA ILE A 50 26.05 8.93 2.73
C ILE A 50 26.59 9.52 1.41
N PRO A 51 26.77 8.70 0.36
CA PRO A 51 27.08 9.23 -0.96
C PRO A 51 25.93 10.11 -1.49
N PRO A 52 26.21 11.21 -2.21
CA PRO A 52 25.15 12.05 -2.77
C PRO A 52 24.15 11.25 -3.60
N SER A 53 22.86 11.53 -3.43
CA SER A 53 21.76 10.86 -4.17
C SER A 53 21.70 9.34 -4.01
N TRP A 54 22.05 8.82 -2.83
CA TRP A 54 22.03 7.38 -2.57
C TRP A 54 20.63 6.76 -2.78
N PRO A 55 20.50 5.70 -3.60
CA PRO A 55 19.23 5.04 -3.83
C PRO A 55 18.91 4.07 -2.68
N TRP A 56 18.35 4.61 -1.58
CA TRP A 56 17.97 3.83 -0.39
C TRP A 56 17.09 2.61 -0.68
N TRP A 57 16.28 2.69 -1.73
CA TRP A 57 15.28 1.70 -2.07
C TRP A 57 15.39 1.30 -3.54
N GLU A 58 15.36 0.00 -3.77
CA GLU A 58 15.35 -0.59 -5.10
C GLU A 58 14.12 -1.48 -5.27
N GLU A 59 13.62 -1.62 -6.49
CA GLU A 59 12.49 -2.49 -6.78
C GLU A 59 12.83 -3.95 -6.48
N ASN A 60 12.03 -4.60 -5.62
CA ASN A 60 12.24 -6.00 -5.26
C ASN A 60 11.53 -6.93 -6.26
N GLY A 61 11.98 -6.91 -7.51
CA GLY A 61 11.58 -7.82 -8.58
C GLY A 61 10.09 -8.17 -8.61
N THR A 62 9.76 -9.45 -8.40
CA THR A 62 8.38 -9.95 -8.47
C THR A 62 7.47 -9.46 -7.34
N SER A 63 8.03 -9.12 -6.18
CA SER A 63 7.29 -8.66 -5.01
C SER A 63 6.74 -7.24 -5.19
N TRP A 64 7.45 -6.39 -5.94
CA TRP A 64 6.93 -5.11 -6.42
C TRP A 64 5.62 -5.30 -7.19
N TYR A 65 5.64 -6.14 -8.23
CA TYR A 65 4.45 -6.42 -9.03
C TYR A 65 3.34 -7.08 -8.22
N ARG A 66 3.69 -7.99 -7.30
CA ARG A 66 2.72 -8.65 -6.43
C ARG A 66 2.02 -7.65 -5.50
N PHE A 67 2.77 -6.72 -4.90
CA PHE A 67 2.23 -5.67 -4.05
C PHE A 67 1.17 -4.85 -4.79
N PHE A 68 1.50 -4.36 -5.99
CA PHE A 68 0.54 -3.60 -6.79
C PHE A 68 -0.55 -4.47 -7.38
N ARG A 69 -0.34 -5.74 -7.70
CA ARG A 69 -1.44 -6.61 -8.17
C ARG A 69 -2.47 -6.87 -7.08
N GLU A 70 -2.02 -7.07 -5.84
CA GLU A 70 -2.89 -7.37 -4.70
C GLU A 70 -3.52 -6.12 -4.08
N ARG A 71 -2.85 -4.96 -4.18
CA ARG A 71 -3.31 -3.68 -3.62
C ARG A 71 -3.72 -2.64 -4.64
N ALA A 72 -3.48 -2.88 -5.94
CA ALA A 72 -4.24 -2.17 -6.96
C ALA A 72 -5.71 -2.34 -6.60
N PRO A 73 -6.52 -1.30 -6.79
CA PRO A 73 -7.94 -1.46 -6.61
C PRO A 73 -8.39 -2.71 -7.40
N LEU A 74 -9.54 -3.27 -7.06
CA LEU A 74 -10.21 -4.29 -7.86
C LEU A 74 -11.08 -3.64 -8.98
N PRO A 75 -10.65 -2.64 -9.80
CA PRO A 75 -11.59 -2.00 -10.70
C PRO A 75 -11.89 -2.93 -11.87
N THR A 76 -11.05 -3.90 -12.24
CA THR A 76 -11.30 -4.67 -13.46
C THR A 76 -12.59 -5.49 -13.40
N ARG A 77 -12.92 -6.10 -12.25
CA ARG A 77 -14.18 -6.85 -12.07
C ARG A 77 -15.39 -5.92 -11.92
N ALA A 78 -15.26 -4.85 -11.12
CA ALA A 78 -16.34 -3.89 -10.95
C ALA A 78 -16.66 -3.14 -12.25
N LEU A 79 -15.63 -2.72 -12.99
CA LEU A 79 -15.73 -2.06 -14.28
C LEU A 79 -16.30 -3.01 -15.33
N GLY A 80 -15.89 -4.30 -15.32
CA GLY A 80 -16.52 -5.34 -16.15
C GLY A 80 -18.02 -5.53 -15.86
N ASN A 81 -18.44 -5.51 -14.60
CA ASN A 81 -19.86 -5.61 -14.24
C ASN A 81 -20.66 -4.37 -14.69
N TRP A 82 -20.11 -3.16 -14.51
CA TRP A 82 -20.75 -1.92 -14.97
C TRP A 82 -20.80 -1.82 -16.50
N PHE A 83 -19.76 -2.29 -17.19
CA PHE A 83 -19.75 -2.42 -18.64
C PHE A 83 -20.78 -3.43 -19.12
N SER A 84 -20.92 -4.57 -18.46
CA SER A 84 -21.93 -5.58 -18.79
C SER A 84 -23.34 -5.03 -18.59
N LEU A 85 -23.57 -4.23 -17.56
CA LEU A 85 -24.85 -3.56 -17.31
C LEU A 85 -25.18 -2.53 -18.42
N ALA A 86 -24.18 -1.75 -18.85
CA ALA A 86 -24.32 -0.81 -19.97
C ALA A 86 -24.58 -1.54 -21.30
N ALA A 87 -23.85 -2.63 -21.57
CA ALA A 87 -24.01 -3.45 -22.75
C ALA A 87 -25.38 -4.15 -22.79
N LEU A 88 -25.86 -4.64 -21.64
CA LEU A 88 -27.20 -5.20 -21.51
C LEU A 88 -28.28 -4.14 -21.78
N GLY A 89 -28.10 -2.92 -21.28
CA GLY A 89 -28.97 -1.78 -21.60
C GLY A 89 -29.00 -1.50 -23.11
N LEU A 90 -27.83 -1.40 -23.76
CA LEU A 90 -27.75 -1.18 -25.20
C LEU A 90 -28.39 -2.32 -26.01
N PHE A 91 -28.17 -3.57 -25.58
CA PHE A 91 -28.77 -4.75 -26.21
C PHE A 91 -30.30 -4.73 -26.09
N MET A 92 -30.85 -4.45 -24.90
CA MET A 92 -32.30 -4.32 -24.71
C MET A 92 -32.89 -3.18 -25.53
N PHE A 93 -32.18 -2.05 -25.65
CA PHE A 93 -32.62 -0.94 -26.49
C PHE A 93 -32.74 -1.37 -27.96
N ALA A 94 -31.74 -2.08 -28.48
CA ALA A 94 -31.71 -2.54 -29.87
C ALA A 94 -32.73 -3.66 -30.16
N VAL A 95 -32.97 -4.57 -29.21
CA VAL A 95 -33.80 -5.76 -29.43
C VAL A 95 -35.28 -5.51 -29.07
N SER A 96 -35.58 -4.61 -28.13
CA SER A 96 -36.95 -4.36 -27.67
C SER A 96 -37.97 -4.03 -28.77
N PRO A 97 -37.65 -3.30 -29.86
CA PRO A 97 -38.60 -3.02 -30.93
C PRO A 97 -39.01 -4.26 -31.74
N PHE A 98 -38.15 -5.30 -31.74
CA PHE A 98 -38.36 -6.53 -32.49
C PHE A 98 -38.92 -7.67 -31.63
N ALA A 99 -38.63 -7.66 -30.33
CA ALA A 99 -38.97 -8.74 -29.41
C ALA A 99 -40.25 -8.51 -28.60
N LEU A 100 -40.72 -7.27 -28.47
CA LEU A 100 -41.88 -6.92 -27.64
C LEU A 100 -43.02 -6.33 -28.48
N PRO A 101 -44.28 -6.72 -28.24
CA PRO A 101 -45.43 -6.13 -28.92
C PRO A 101 -45.98 -4.90 -28.17
N GLY A 102 -46.41 -3.89 -28.93
CA GLY A 102 -47.22 -2.78 -28.42
C GLY A 102 -46.53 -1.92 -27.34
N TRP A 103 -47.25 -1.60 -26.26
CA TRP A 103 -46.77 -0.71 -25.20
C TRP A 103 -45.57 -1.25 -24.40
N TYR A 104 -45.33 -2.58 -24.45
CA TYR A 104 -44.16 -3.19 -23.84
C TYR A 104 -42.83 -2.74 -24.48
N ILE A 105 -42.86 -2.26 -25.74
CA ILE A 105 -41.69 -1.65 -26.39
C ILE A 105 -41.23 -0.41 -25.61
N ALA A 106 -42.18 0.42 -25.17
CA ALA A 106 -41.86 1.61 -24.38
C ALA A 106 -41.28 1.25 -23.01
N VAL A 107 -41.78 0.19 -22.36
CA VAL A 107 -41.25 -0.31 -21.10
C VAL A 107 -39.82 -0.85 -21.27
N GLY A 108 -39.58 -1.63 -22.33
CA GLY A 108 -38.24 -2.12 -22.68
C GLY A 108 -37.27 -0.97 -22.98
N GLY A 109 -37.73 0.07 -23.69
CA GLY A 109 -36.99 1.30 -23.94
C GLY A 109 -36.61 2.02 -22.65
N VAL A 110 -37.55 2.25 -21.74
CA VAL A 110 -37.26 2.90 -20.45
C VAL A 110 -36.30 2.08 -19.59
N ALA A 111 -36.52 0.76 -19.48
CA ALA A 111 -35.62 -0.13 -18.75
C ALA A 111 -34.19 -0.12 -19.32
N SER A 112 -34.07 -0.13 -20.65
CA SER A 112 -32.79 -0.09 -21.34
C SER A 112 -32.00 1.20 -21.08
N LEU A 113 -32.69 2.34 -21.07
CA LEU A 113 -32.09 3.64 -20.74
C LEU A 113 -31.64 3.71 -19.29
N VAL A 114 -32.42 3.14 -18.35
CA VAL A 114 -32.03 3.07 -16.94
C VAL A 114 -30.78 2.22 -16.75
N LEU A 115 -30.72 1.02 -17.35
CA LEU A 115 -29.56 0.14 -17.29
C LEU A 115 -28.31 0.80 -17.91
N LEU A 116 -28.47 1.45 -19.05
CA LEU A 116 -27.40 2.18 -19.72
C LEU A 116 -26.87 3.34 -18.86
N ALA A 117 -27.77 4.15 -18.30
CA ALA A 117 -27.40 5.29 -17.45
C ALA A 117 -26.69 4.83 -16.16
N LEU A 118 -27.19 3.78 -15.51
CA LEU A 118 -26.57 3.20 -14.32
C LEU A 118 -25.21 2.58 -14.64
N GLY A 119 -25.09 1.86 -15.76
CA GLY A 119 -23.84 1.28 -16.25
C GLY A 119 -22.78 2.34 -16.51
N ILE A 120 -23.10 3.35 -17.31
CA ILE A 120 -22.18 4.46 -17.64
C ILE A 120 -21.77 5.21 -16.37
N ARG A 121 -22.72 5.54 -15.49
CA ARG A 121 -22.40 6.24 -14.22
C ARG A 121 -21.51 5.37 -13.31
N GLY A 122 -21.72 4.07 -13.30
CA GLY A 122 -20.87 3.09 -12.60
C GLY A 122 -19.45 3.05 -13.16
N VAL A 123 -19.29 3.00 -14.49
CA VAL A 123 -17.99 3.06 -15.17
C VAL A 123 -17.28 4.37 -14.86
N ILE A 124 -17.94 5.52 -15.01
CA ILE A 124 -17.34 6.84 -14.71
C ILE A 124 -16.90 6.91 -13.24
N ARG A 125 -17.72 6.40 -12.31
CA ARG A 125 -17.37 6.37 -10.88
C ARG A 125 -16.19 5.45 -10.60
N ALA A 126 -16.11 4.29 -11.26
CA ALA A 126 -15.00 3.36 -11.13
C ALA A 126 -13.71 3.95 -11.71
N MET A 127 -13.77 4.57 -12.90
CA MET A 127 -12.65 5.26 -13.52
C MET A 127 -12.18 6.46 -12.70
N LYS A 128 -13.10 7.29 -12.18
CA LYS A 128 -12.74 8.41 -11.29
C LYS A 128 -12.06 7.92 -10.01
N ARG A 129 -12.55 6.83 -9.41
CA ARG A 129 -11.90 6.20 -8.24
C ARG A 129 -10.50 5.67 -8.57
N GLN A 130 -10.33 5.10 -9.75
CA GLN A 130 -9.04 4.60 -10.22
C GLN A 130 -8.07 5.76 -10.55
N ALA A 131 -8.57 6.86 -11.09
CA ALA A 131 -7.81 8.08 -11.37
C ALA A 131 -7.46 8.88 -10.11
N THR A 132 -8.15 8.67 -8.99
CA THR A 132 -7.78 9.19 -7.66
C THR A 132 -6.85 8.26 -6.87
N GLY A 133 -6.35 7.17 -7.48
CA GLY A 133 -5.25 6.39 -6.91
C GLY A 133 -3.95 7.21 -6.90
N PRO A 134 -2.98 6.90 -6.01
CA PRO A 134 -1.75 7.67 -5.89
C PRO A 134 -1.04 7.76 -7.25
N LEU A 135 -0.69 9.00 -7.62
CA LEU A 135 -0.10 9.36 -8.91
C LEU A 135 1.33 8.81 -9.09
N GLU A 136 1.96 8.29 -8.04
CA GLU A 136 3.30 7.71 -8.05
C GLU A 136 3.31 6.38 -7.25
N PRO A 137 3.81 5.26 -7.82
CA PRO A 137 3.89 3.96 -7.13
C PRO A 137 4.59 4.03 -5.76
N LEU A 138 5.64 4.85 -5.64
CA LEU A 138 6.37 5.01 -4.39
C LEU A 138 5.51 5.63 -3.28
N ASP A 139 4.62 6.55 -3.60
CA ASP A 139 3.74 7.16 -2.60
C ASP A 139 2.72 6.16 -2.06
N ALA A 140 2.27 5.21 -2.89
CA ALA A 140 1.42 4.12 -2.44
C ALA A 140 2.13 3.22 -1.41
N ILE A 141 3.40 2.92 -1.66
CA ILE A 141 4.22 2.10 -0.76
C ILE A 141 4.51 2.86 0.53
N ARG A 142 4.89 4.14 0.45
CA ARG A 142 5.11 5.02 1.61
C ARG A 142 3.86 5.10 2.49
N ALA A 143 2.69 5.35 1.90
CA ALA A 143 1.44 5.43 2.64
C ALA A 143 1.09 4.10 3.33
N TRP A 144 1.34 2.97 2.66
CA TRP A 144 1.16 1.65 3.24
C TRP A 144 2.13 1.37 4.39
N ALA A 145 3.39 1.74 4.23
CA ALA A 145 4.43 1.59 5.25
C ALA A 145 4.14 2.47 6.47
N GLN A 146 3.83 3.75 6.24
CA GLN A 146 3.45 4.72 7.27
C GLN A 146 2.33 4.20 8.15
N LYS A 147 1.24 3.69 7.55
CA LYS A 147 0.12 3.14 8.31
C LYS A 147 0.56 2.00 9.24
N ARG A 148 1.40 1.08 8.74
CA ARG A 148 1.92 -0.04 9.54
C ARG A 148 2.87 0.44 10.63
N ARG A 149 3.69 1.46 10.35
CA ARG A 149 4.60 2.09 11.29
C ARG A 149 3.84 2.73 12.46
N ASP A 150 2.80 3.49 12.14
CA ASP A 150 1.93 4.14 13.14
C ASP A 150 1.22 3.09 14.01
N GLU A 151 0.65 2.04 13.39
CA GLU A 151 -0.01 0.94 14.10
C GLU A 151 0.97 0.17 15.00
N TYR A 152 2.18 -0.09 14.51
CA TYR A 152 3.22 -0.78 15.25
C TYR A 152 3.67 0.02 16.48
N PHE A 153 4.08 1.28 16.29
CA PHE A 153 4.56 2.10 17.39
C PHE A 153 3.46 2.40 18.40
N ALA A 154 2.21 2.59 17.97
CA ALA A 154 1.08 2.75 18.89
C ALA A 154 0.90 1.51 19.79
N GLN A 155 1.02 0.30 19.23
CA GLN A 155 0.90 -0.94 19.98
C GLN A 155 2.11 -1.20 20.90
N ALA A 156 3.32 -1.04 20.37
CA ALA A 156 4.57 -1.27 21.09
C ALA A 156 4.71 -0.28 22.27
N TYR A 157 4.43 1.00 22.03
CA TYR A 157 4.45 2.02 23.08
C TYR A 157 3.37 1.76 24.15
N ALA A 158 2.16 1.35 23.74
CA ALA A 158 1.10 0.99 24.67
C ALA A 158 1.44 -0.25 25.52
N ALA A 159 2.26 -1.18 25.02
CA ALA A 159 2.74 -2.33 25.79
C ALA A 159 3.78 -1.88 26.83
N VAL A 160 4.80 -1.12 26.43
CA VAL A 160 5.85 -0.61 27.33
C VAL A 160 5.25 0.24 28.45
N ARG A 161 4.30 1.12 28.13
CA ARG A 161 3.58 1.94 29.13
C ARG A 161 2.81 1.13 30.17
N ARG A 162 2.39 -0.10 29.87
CA ARG A 162 1.71 -0.98 30.86
C ARG A 162 2.70 -1.63 31.81
N GLU A 163 3.92 -1.90 31.36
CA GLU A 163 4.96 -2.61 32.12
C GLU A 163 5.79 -1.68 33.01
N GLY A 164 5.94 -0.41 32.62
CA GLY A 164 6.65 0.60 33.41
C GLY A 164 6.14 2.01 33.11
N PRO A 165 5.53 2.72 34.07
CA PRO A 165 5.02 4.08 33.85
C PRO A 165 6.12 5.15 33.91
N GLN A 166 7.26 4.92 33.27
CA GLN A 166 8.27 5.98 33.10
C GLN A 166 7.75 7.05 32.11
N GLU A 167 8.16 8.30 32.32
CA GLU A 167 7.81 9.48 31.52
C GLU A 167 8.55 9.52 30.17
N THR A 168 8.68 8.38 29.49
CA THR A 168 9.27 8.37 28.14
C THR A 168 8.20 8.85 27.16
N SER A 169 8.48 9.93 26.43
CA SER A 169 7.61 10.38 25.34
C SER A 169 7.56 9.35 24.21
N LEU A 170 6.49 9.36 23.41
CA LEU A 170 6.37 8.48 22.24
C LEU A 170 7.56 8.69 21.27
N GLU A 171 7.97 9.93 21.05
CA GLU A 171 9.09 10.28 20.18
C GLU A 171 10.42 9.72 20.71
N ALA A 172 10.67 9.81 22.03
CA ALA A 172 11.86 9.24 22.64
C ALA A 172 11.87 7.70 22.56
N PHE A 173 10.70 7.07 22.69
CA PHE A 173 10.53 5.64 22.50
C PHE A 173 10.83 5.20 21.06
N ILE A 174 10.29 5.92 20.07
CA ILE A 174 10.53 5.66 18.65
C ILE A 174 12.03 5.79 18.35
N ALA A 175 12.67 6.90 18.75
CA ALA A 175 14.09 7.13 18.52
C ALA A 175 14.98 6.05 19.18
N TRP A 176 14.64 5.63 20.40
CA TRP A 176 15.34 4.54 21.09
C TRP A 176 15.19 3.20 20.35
N GLN A 177 13.98 2.88 19.89
CA GLN A 177 13.71 1.63 19.18
C GLN A 177 14.37 1.61 17.79
N GLU A 178 14.32 2.73 17.07
CA GLU A 178 14.99 2.88 15.79
C GLU A 178 16.51 2.73 15.94
N ALA A 179 17.13 3.36 16.95
CA ALA A 179 18.55 3.17 17.22
C ALA A 179 18.89 1.69 17.53
N ALA A 180 18.04 0.99 18.27
CA ALA A 180 18.23 -0.43 18.59
C ALA A 180 18.13 -1.34 17.35
N TRP A 181 17.38 -0.95 16.32
CA TRP A 181 17.33 -1.70 15.06
C TRP A 181 18.61 -1.61 14.23
N TRP A 182 19.52 -0.70 14.57
CA TRP A 182 20.80 -0.53 13.88
C TRP A 182 22.01 -0.98 14.71
N ASP A 183 21.77 -1.65 15.84
CA ASP A 183 22.83 -2.18 16.69
C ASP A 183 23.45 -3.46 16.10
N GLU A 184 24.71 -3.78 16.47
CA GLU A 184 25.44 -4.94 15.92
C GLU A 184 24.77 -6.28 16.30
N ASN A 185 24.05 -6.30 17.43
CA ASN A 185 23.38 -7.49 17.94
C ASN A 185 21.98 -7.70 17.36
N SER A 186 21.42 -6.75 16.61
CA SER A 186 20.06 -6.86 16.06
C SER A 186 19.96 -8.04 15.08
N ALA A 187 21.02 -8.32 14.34
CA ALA A 187 21.15 -9.52 13.50
C ALA A 187 21.36 -10.83 14.30
N THR A 188 21.79 -10.75 15.56
CA THR A 188 22.13 -11.92 16.41
C THR A 188 20.96 -12.32 17.31
N ALA A 189 20.08 -11.37 17.64
CA ALA A 189 18.82 -11.61 18.37
C ALA A 189 17.82 -12.50 17.58
N GLU A 190 18.01 -12.68 16.27
CA GLU A 190 17.22 -13.62 15.46
C GLU A 190 17.63 -15.09 15.63
N ASN A 191 18.91 -15.37 15.94
CA ASN A 191 19.44 -16.74 16.06
C ASN A 191 19.51 -17.28 17.50
N SER A 192 19.00 -16.52 18.48
CA SER A 192 18.92 -16.92 19.89
C SER A 192 17.48 -17.14 20.36
#